data_AF-A0A925HXV2-F1
#
_entry.id   AF-A0A925HXV2-F1
#
_cell.length_a   1.000
_cell.length_b   1.000
_cell.length_c   1.000
_cell.angle_alpha   90.00
_cell.angle_beta   90.00
_cell.angle_gamma   90.00
#
_symmetry.space_group_name_H-M   'P 1'
#
loop_
_entity.id
_entity.type
_entity.pdbx_description
1 polymer ?
#
loop_
_entity_poly.entity_id
_entity_poly.type
_entity_poly.pdbx_seq_one_letter_code
_entity_poly.pdbx_strand_id
1 'polypeptide(L)'
;MLPSHVTWLLALLAFAAPALADDVLQVKLTPLIAAHEGKVAVAIKQLKTGETFRHNADVPMPTASLIKLPIMVEAYRQAEEGKLDLKKLIILRQEDKAPGSGILSQHFSPGMSLPLVDAIHLMIVYSDNTATNLVLDNIGLPATNGAMEKLGFTNTKVHSKVFRGDTTIHPERSKEFGLGSTTAGEMVGLLELLDQGKLAGEEGTKAMRRHLAACEDKRLSRHFPPEIKVLQKTGSVTAIRTVAGIIELPSGNVAVCVLTHENKDRRWAADNAGEVLAANIGRILLEHFQPDWRTAVREADLVLRVGSQGARVEKLQRALNDKLVPSPDLNLDGEFGPVTRAAVIAWQKSSKLPESGEINLDAWKLLGLAADLYRPSK
;
A
#
# COMPACT_ATOMS: atom_id res chain seq x y z
N MET A 1 -35.32 -32.39 66.34
CA MET A 1 -35.32 -31.13 65.55
C MET A 1 -33.87 -30.76 65.30
N LEU A 2 -33.31 -31.13 64.15
CA LEU A 2 -31.96 -30.78 63.73
C LEU A 2 -31.98 -29.43 63.01
N PRO A 3 -31.05 -28.50 63.27
CA PRO A 3 -30.98 -27.26 62.52
C PRO A 3 -30.30 -27.51 61.16
N SER A 4 -30.95 -27.05 60.11
CA SER A 4 -30.51 -27.07 58.72
C SER A 4 -29.28 -26.19 58.53
N HIS A 5 -28.13 -26.80 58.22
CA HIS A 5 -26.95 -26.09 57.74
C HIS A 5 -27.17 -25.64 56.29
N VAL A 6 -27.27 -24.33 56.07
CA VAL A 6 -27.22 -23.71 54.75
C VAL A 6 -25.76 -23.60 54.33
N THR A 7 -25.33 -24.45 53.41
CA THR A 7 -24.05 -24.34 52.72
C THR A 7 -24.12 -23.27 51.65
N TRP A 8 -23.41 -22.16 51.84
CA TRP A 8 -23.16 -21.17 50.78
C TRP A 8 -22.15 -21.75 49.79
N LEU A 9 -22.63 -22.18 48.61
CA LEU A 9 -21.78 -22.50 47.47
C LEU A 9 -21.27 -21.18 46.86
N LEU A 10 -20.04 -20.81 47.21
CA LEU A 10 -19.26 -19.79 46.50
C LEU A 10 -18.95 -20.32 45.09
N ALA A 11 -19.70 -19.85 44.09
CA ALA A 11 -19.36 -20.04 42.70
C ALA A 11 -18.11 -19.20 42.38
N LEU A 12 -16.94 -19.85 42.39
CA LEU A 12 -15.71 -19.31 41.80
C LEU A 12 -15.93 -19.20 40.28
N LEU A 13 -16.32 -18.02 39.81
CA LEU A 13 -16.20 -17.65 38.41
C LEU A 13 -14.71 -17.59 38.07
N ALA A 14 -14.20 -18.69 37.51
CA ALA A 14 -12.90 -18.69 36.86
C ALA A 14 -12.97 -17.76 35.64
N PHE A 15 -12.48 -16.53 35.79
CA PHE A 15 -12.06 -15.75 34.64
C PHE A 15 -10.85 -16.48 34.04
N ALA A 16 -11.10 -17.27 32.99
CA ALA A 16 -10.04 -17.65 32.09
C ALA A 16 -9.54 -16.37 31.41
N ALA A 17 -8.45 -15.80 31.92
CA ALA A 17 -7.66 -14.87 31.12
C ALA A 17 -7.25 -15.62 29.84
N PRO A 18 -7.52 -15.10 28.63
CA PRO A 18 -6.98 -15.73 27.44
C PRO A 18 -5.46 -15.66 27.57
N ALA A 19 -4.82 -16.82 27.71
CA ALA A 19 -3.39 -16.94 27.55
C ALA A 19 -3.04 -16.36 26.17
N LEU A 20 -2.24 -15.29 26.18
CA LEU A 20 -1.67 -14.66 25.00
C LEU A 20 -0.84 -15.71 24.25
N ALA A 21 -1.47 -16.43 23.31
CA ALA A 21 -0.74 -16.87 22.15
C ALA A 21 -0.22 -15.59 21.51
N ASP A 22 1.11 -15.46 21.38
CA ASP A 22 1.69 -14.32 20.69
C ASP A 22 1.04 -14.23 19.31
N ASP A 23 0.26 -13.17 19.09
CA ASP A 23 -0.41 -12.91 17.82
C ASP A 23 0.66 -12.96 16.71
N VAL A 24 0.49 -13.85 15.74
CA VAL A 24 1.47 -14.11 14.67
C VAL A 24 1.82 -12.82 13.93
N LEU A 25 0.87 -11.89 13.78
CA LEU A 25 1.13 -10.57 13.21
C LEU A 25 2.01 -9.74 14.14
N GLN A 26 1.75 -9.75 15.44
CA GLN A 26 2.57 -9.07 16.44
C GLN A 26 4.03 -9.50 16.37
N VAL A 27 4.28 -10.82 16.33
CA VAL A 27 5.64 -11.40 16.26
C VAL A 27 6.36 -11.00 14.98
N LYS A 28 5.66 -11.00 13.84
CA LYS A 28 6.26 -10.69 12.53
C LYS A 28 6.50 -9.19 12.31
N LEU A 29 5.60 -8.33 12.81
CA LEU A 29 5.62 -6.89 12.52
C LEU A 29 6.45 -6.09 13.52
N THR A 30 6.44 -6.47 14.81
CA THR A 30 7.15 -5.70 15.86
C THR A 30 8.65 -5.53 15.58
N PRO A 31 9.40 -6.55 15.14
CA PRO A 31 10.83 -6.39 14.85
C PRO A 31 11.11 -5.42 13.69
N LEU A 32 10.28 -5.42 12.65
CA LEU A 32 10.42 -4.50 11.52
C LEU A 32 10.16 -3.06 11.93
N ILE A 33 9.13 -2.86 12.75
CA ILE A 33 8.77 -1.53 13.28
C ILE A 33 9.89 -1.01 14.19
N ALA A 34 10.41 -1.85 15.09
CA ALA A 34 11.48 -1.48 16.01
C ALA A 34 12.81 -1.19 15.30
N ALA A 35 13.08 -1.82 14.16
CA ALA A 35 14.29 -1.59 13.37
C ALA A 35 14.24 -0.28 12.55
N HIS A 36 13.06 0.32 12.35
CA HIS A 36 12.92 1.55 11.58
C HIS A 36 13.44 2.75 12.39
N GLU A 37 14.40 3.49 11.84
CA GLU A 37 14.93 4.69 12.47
C GLU A 37 14.04 5.92 12.20
N GLY A 38 13.00 6.05 13.02
CA GLY A 38 12.01 7.12 13.00
C GLY A 38 10.78 6.75 13.83
N LYS A 39 9.75 7.60 13.81
CA LYS A 39 8.45 7.27 14.40
C LYS A 39 7.62 6.45 13.43
N VAL A 40 6.92 5.44 13.94
CA VAL A 40 6.06 4.56 13.16
C VAL A 40 4.69 4.43 13.84
N ALA A 41 3.63 4.49 13.05
CA ALA A 41 2.28 4.09 13.44
C ALA A 41 1.70 3.16 12.38
N VAL A 42 1.10 2.06 12.83
CA VAL A 42 0.50 1.03 11.97
C VAL A 42 -0.87 0.63 12.52
N ALA A 43 -1.84 0.51 11.64
CA ALA A 43 -3.11 -0.13 11.93
C ALA A 43 -3.46 -1.08 10.78
N ILE A 44 -3.97 -2.26 11.13
CA ILE A 44 -4.38 -3.31 10.19
C ILE A 44 -5.72 -3.87 10.67
N LYS A 45 -6.62 -4.17 9.74
CA LYS A 45 -7.85 -4.91 9.99
C LYS A 45 -8.19 -5.82 8.81
N GLN A 46 -8.35 -7.11 9.08
CA GLN A 46 -8.97 -8.05 8.15
C GLN A 46 -10.49 -7.82 8.24
N LEU A 47 -11.11 -7.38 7.14
CA LEU A 47 -12.48 -6.85 7.16
C LEU A 47 -13.58 -7.91 7.27
N LYS A 48 -13.27 -9.17 6.95
CA LYS A 48 -14.16 -10.34 7.08
C LYS A 48 -14.10 -10.99 8.47
N THR A 49 -12.91 -11.18 9.03
CA THR A 49 -12.71 -11.87 10.33
C THR A 49 -12.66 -10.91 11.51
N GLY A 50 -12.35 -9.64 11.27
CA GLY A 50 -12.15 -8.64 12.31
C GLY A 50 -10.78 -8.73 13.01
N GLU A 51 -9.87 -9.58 12.55
CA GLU A 51 -8.50 -9.66 13.08
C GLU A 51 -7.77 -8.32 12.87
N THR A 52 -7.07 -7.84 13.91
CA THR A 52 -6.43 -6.52 13.89
C THR A 52 -5.01 -6.54 14.44
N PHE A 53 -4.17 -5.65 13.92
CA PHE A 53 -2.89 -5.27 14.55
C PHE A 53 -2.85 -3.75 14.72
N ARG A 54 -2.35 -3.26 15.85
CA ARG A 54 -2.26 -1.83 16.17
C ARG A 54 -0.91 -1.51 16.83
N HIS A 55 -0.18 -0.56 16.28
CA HIS A 55 1.05 -0.01 16.87
C HIS A 55 0.99 1.52 16.75
N ASN A 56 0.97 2.25 17.89
CA ASN A 56 0.76 3.71 17.92
C ASN A 56 -0.44 4.16 17.06
N ALA A 57 -1.46 3.30 16.93
CA ALA A 57 -2.49 3.46 15.92
C ALA A 57 -3.34 4.73 16.09
N ASP A 58 -3.43 5.24 17.32
CA ASP A 58 -4.22 6.41 17.68
C ASP A 58 -3.36 7.67 17.94
N VAL A 59 -2.05 7.59 17.65
CA VAL A 59 -1.14 8.74 17.74
C VAL A 59 -1.26 9.58 16.46
N PRO A 60 -1.56 10.89 16.56
CA PRO A 60 -1.56 11.78 15.42
C PRO A 60 -0.19 11.86 14.75
N MET A 61 -0.18 11.70 13.43
CA MET A 61 1.00 11.75 12.58
C MET A 61 0.72 12.63 11.36
N PRO A 62 1.76 13.21 10.72
CA PRO A 62 1.57 13.93 9.48
C PRO A 62 1.26 12.97 8.34
N THR A 63 0.40 13.44 7.46
CA THR A 63 -0.14 12.66 6.34
C THR A 63 0.71 12.74 5.08
N ALA A 64 1.47 13.83 4.92
CA ALA A 64 1.92 14.25 3.59
C ALA A 64 0.74 14.22 2.59
N SER A 65 0.91 13.62 1.41
CA SER A 65 -0.17 13.52 0.42
C SER A 65 -1.25 12.48 0.73
N LEU A 66 -1.12 11.69 1.82
CA LEU A 66 -2.18 10.75 2.20
C LEU A 66 -3.51 11.45 2.49
N ILE A 67 -3.47 12.72 2.92
CA ILE A 67 -4.66 13.55 3.16
C ILE A 67 -5.55 13.75 1.93
N LYS A 68 -5.07 13.43 0.72
CA LYS A 68 -5.88 13.48 -0.49
C LYS A 68 -6.98 12.42 -0.50
N LEU A 69 -6.85 11.35 0.30
CA LEU A 69 -7.90 10.35 0.49
C LEU A 69 -9.19 10.97 1.08
N PRO A 70 -9.16 11.63 2.26
CA PRO A 70 -10.37 12.28 2.79
C PRO A 70 -10.89 13.44 1.92
N ILE A 71 -10.01 14.14 1.17
CA ILE A 71 -10.44 15.15 0.18
C ILE A 71 -11.30 14.50 -0.92
N MET A 72 -10.87 13.35 -1.47
CA MET A 72 -11.67 12.60 -2.45
C MET A 72 -12.99 12.12 -1.84
N VAL A 73 -12.96 11.62 -0.61
CA VAL A 73 -14.18 11.16 0.09
C VAL A 73 -15.20 12.30 0.17
N GLU A 74 -14.79 13.49 0.59
CA GLU A 74 -15.71 14.63 0.66
C GLU A 74 -16.24 15.06 -0.71
N ALA A 75 -15.41 15.04 -1.76
CA ALA A 75 -15.89 15.35 -3.11
C ALA A 75 -17.01 14.41 -3.57
N TYR A 76 -16.87 13.10 -3.33
CA TYR A 76 -17.93 12.14 -3.67
C TYR A 76 -19.15 12.23 -2.76
N ARG A 77 -18.99 12.62 -1.49
CA ARG A 77 -20.12 12.92 -0.60
C ARG A 77 -20.94 14.11 -1.07
N GLN A 78 -20.28 15.22 -1.43
CA GLN A 78 -20.99 16.38 -1.97
C GLN A 78 -21.67 16.08 -3.30
N ALA A 79 -21.08 15.23 -4.13
CA ALA A 79 -21.69 14.79 -5.38
C ALA A 79 -22.98 13.98 -5.14
N GLU A 80 -22.95 13.03 -4.20
CA GLU A 80 -24.13 12.25 -3.79
C GLU A 80 -25.22 13.15 -3.20
N GLU A 81 -24.83 14.16 -2.42
CA GLU A 81 -25.74 15.16 -1.84
C GLU A 81 -26.27 16.19 -2.88
N GLY A 82 -25.88 16.07 -4.16
CA GLY A 82 -26.30 16.98 -5.23
C GLY A 82 -25.68 18.39 -5.15
N LYS A 83 -24.65 18.58 -4.31
CA LYS A 83 -23.97 19.87 -4.08
C LYS A 83 -22.80 20.10 -5.04
N LEU A 84 -22.29 19.03 -5.66
CA LEU A 84 -21.10 19.08 -6.51
C LEU A 84 -21.35 18.31 -7.81
N ASP A 85 -21.22 18.98 -8.95
CA ASP A 85 -21.19 18.30 -10.24
C ASP A 85 -19.75 17.88 -10.58
N LEU A 86 -19.49 16.57 -10.55
CA LEU A 86 -18.19 15.99 -10.89
C LEU A 86 -17.81 16.16 -12.37
N LYS A 87 -18.78 16.42 -13.25
CA LYS A 87 -18.56 16.66 -14.69
C LYS A 87 -18.29 18.12 -15.00
N LYS A 88 -18.48 19.03 -14.04
CA LYS A 88 -18.17 20.45 -14.18
C LYS A 88 -16.73 20.60 -14.66
N LEU A 89 -16.56 21.34 -15.76
CA LEU A 89 -15.25 21.72 -16.25
C LEU A 89 -14.65 22.78 -15.33
N ILE A 90 -13.43 22.51 -14.86
CA ILE A 90 -12.61 23.48 -14.14
C ILE A 90 -11.46 23.91 -15.05
N ILE A 91 -11.02 25.16 -14.91
CA ILE A 91 -9.97 25.76 -15.75
C ILE A 91 -8.69 25.77 -14.95
N LEU A 92 -7.62 25.21 -15.51
CA LEU A 92 -6.26 25.35 -14.98
C LEU A 92 -5.72 26.74 -15.30
N ARG A 93 -5.55 27.60 -14.30
CA ARG A 93 -4.92 28.91 -14.47
C ARG A 93 -3.45 28.86 -14.07
N GLN A 94 -2.70 29.92 -14.41
CA GLN A 94 -1.27 29.98 -14.10
C GLN A 94 -1.03 30.02 -12.59
N GLU A 95 -1.88 30.72 -11.85
CA GLU A 95 -1.84 30.86 -10.40
C GLU A 95 -2.23 29.57 -9.64
N ASP A 96 -2.94 28.64 -10.28
CA ASP A 96 -3.34 27.38 -9.66
C ASP A 96 -2.18 26.39 -9.57
N LYS A 97 -1.19 26.52 -10.47
CA LYS A 97 -0.07 25.59 -10.61
C LYS A 97 0.77 25.54 -9.34
N ALA A 98 0.80 24.36 -8.72
CA ALA A 98 1.63 24.06 -7.56
C ALA A 98 2.84 23.20 -7.93
N PRO A 99 4.01 23.42 -7.29
CA PRO A 99 5.21 22.63 -7.53
C PRO A 99 5.12 21.22 -6.89
N GLY A 100 6.17 20.42 -7.06
CA GLY A 100 6.28 19.08 -6.51
C GLY A 100 5.65 18.02 -7.41
N SER A 101 4.89 17.08 -6.81
CA SER A 101 4.25 15.98 -7.53
C SER A 101 3.03 16.45 -8.34
N GLY A 102 2.89 15.90 -9.54
CA GLY A 102 1.73 16.11 -10.40
C GLY A 102 2.10 16.17 -11.86
N ILE A 103 1.06 16.15 -12.69
CA ILE A 103 1.14 16.23 -14.14
C ILE A 103 0.74 17.63 -14.61
N LEU A 104 -0.26 18.25 -13.98
CA LEU A 104 -0.90 19.48 -14.48
C LEU A 104 0.05 20.67 -14.54
N SER A 105 0.88 20.88 -13.52
CA SER A 105 1.74 22.08 -13.45
C SER A 105 2.81 22.09 -14.54
N GLN A 106 3.39 20.93 -14.84
CA GLN A 106 4.55 20.79 -15.74
C GLN A 106 4.16 20.52 -17.19
N HIS A 107 3.06 19.81 -17.45
CA HIS A 107 2.75 19.30 -18.79
C HIS A 107 1.60 20.03 -19.50
N PHE A 108 0.81 20.84 -18.78
CA PHE A 108 -0.38 21.47 -19.35
C PHE A 108 -0.32 22.99 -19.27
N SER A 109 -0.73 23.66 -20.35
CA SER A 109 -0.75 25.13 -20.42
C SER A 109 -1.92 25.72 -19.62
N PRO A 110 -1.77 26.93 -19.06
CA PRO A 110 -2.90 27.70 -18.54
C PRO A 110 -4.02 27.84 -19.58
N GLY A 111 -5.27 27.83 -19.13
CA GLY A 111 -6.47 27.87 -19.98
C GLY A 111 -7.02 26.49 -20.34
N MET A 112 -6.28 25.41 -20.10
CA MET A 112 -6.81 24.05 -20.26
C MET A 112 -7.99 23.82 -19.31
N SER A 113 -9.10 23.27 -19.83
CA SER A 113 -10.24 22.81 -19.05
C SER A 113 -10.24 21.31 -18.88
N LEU A 114 -10.58 20.81 -17.69
CA LEU A 114 -10.79 19.38 -17.41
C LEU A 114 -12.00 19.17 -16.49
N PRO A 115 -12.72 18.04 -16.58
CA PRO A 115 -13.72 17.65 -15.59
C PRO A 115 -13.15 17.58 -14.17
N LEU A 116 -13.95 17.95 -13.17
CA LEU A 116 -13.54 17.87 -11.76
C LEU A 116 -13.18 16.43 -11.34
N VAL A 117 -13.89 15.42 -11.86
CA VAL A 117 -13.57 14.01 -11.64
C VAL A 117 -12.17 13.62 -12.12
N ASP A 118 -11.67 14.25 -13.19
CA ASP A 118 -10.33 14.00 -13.71
C ASP A 118 -9.28 14.67 -12.83
N ALA A 119 -9.58 15.84 -12.26
CA ALA A 119 -8.73 16.44 -11.24
C ALA A 119 -8.66 15.56 -9.97
N ILE A 120 -9.77 14.96 -9.52
CA ILE A 120 -9.78 13.98 -8.43
C ILE A 120 -8.94 12.76 -8.79
N HIS A 121 -9.04 12.28 -10.04
CA HIS A 121 -8.24 11.16 -10.53
C HIS A 121 -6.74 11.47 -10.45
N LEU A 122 -6.28 12.59 -11.01
CA LEU A 122 -4.87 13.00 -10.98
C LEU A 122 -4.37 13.24 -9.55
N MET A 123 -5.22 13.78 -8.67
CA MET A 123 -4.92 13.98 -7.25
C MET A 123 -4.61 12.66 -6.53
N ILE A 124 -5.31 11.57 -6.86
CA ILE A 124 -5.08 10.27 -6.23
C ILE A 124 -3.95 9.50 -6.92
N VAL A 125 -3.97 9.45 -8.26
CA VAL A 125 -3.09 8.62 -9.07
C VAL A 125 -1.64 9.10 -9.03
N TYR A 126 -1.42 10.37 -9.36
CA TYR A 126 -0.09 10.98 -9.43
C TYR A 126 0.23 11.84 -8.20
N SER A 127 -0.67 11.87 -7.22
CA SER A 127 -0.55 12.78 -6.09
C SER A 127 -0.44 14.24 -6.54
N ASP A 128 -1.18 14.64 -7.57
CA ASP A 128 -1.02 15.95 -8.20
C ASP A 128 -1.41 17.10 -7.25
N ASN A 129 -0.45 17.97 -6.93
CA ASN A 129 -0.64 19.09 -6.00
C ASN A 129 -1.52 20.21 -6.57
N THR A 130 -1.45 20.44 -7.88
CA THR A 130 -2.31 21.41 -8.57
C THR A 130 -3.75 20.92 -8.56
N ALA A 131 -3.97 19.65 -8.93
CA ALA A 131 -5.28 19.03 -8.90
C ALA A 131 -5.87 19.01 -7.48
N THR A 132 -5.04 18.75 -6.47
CA THR A 132 -5.46 18.82 -5.05
C THR A 132 -6.04 20.18 -4.69
N ASN A 133 -5.35 21.25 -5.07
CA ASN A 133 -5.78 22.61 -4.79
C ASN A 133 -7.07 22.96 -5.54
N LEU A 134 -7.17 22.59 -6.81
CA LEU A 134 -8.35 22.78 -7.63
C LEU A 134 -9.58 22.03 -7.08
N VAL A 135 -9.40 20.81 -6.57
CA VAL A 135 -10.47 20.05 -5.90
C VAL A 135 -10.89 20.75 -4.61
N LEU A 136 -9.93 21.16 -3.77
CA LEU A 136 -10.21 21.90 -2.54
C LEU A 136 -10.96 23.22 -2.77
N ASP A 137 -10.71 23.91 -3.90
CA ASP A 137 -11.44 25.13 -4.27
C ASP A 137 -12.91 24.88 -4.60
N ASN A 138 -13.26 23.66 -5.04
CA ASN A 138 -14.64 23.31 -5.37
C ASN A 138 -15.39 22.71 -4.19
N ILE A 139 -14.72 21.99 -3.29
CA ILE A 139 -15.38 21.30 -2.17
C ILE A 139 -15.27 22.05 -0.83
N GLY A 140 -14.26 22.90 -0.68
CA GLY A 140 -13.96 23.61 0.55
C GLY A 140 -13.14 22.77 1.55
N LEU A 141 -12.05 23.37 2.03
CA LEU A 141 -11.19 22.76 3.04
C LEU A 141 -11.92 22.52 4.39
N PRO A 142 -12.70 23.48 4.94
CA PRO A 142 -13.47 23.23 6.17
C PRO A 142 -14.52 22.11 6.02
N ALA A 143 -15.12 21.97 4.84
CA ALA A 143 -16.11 20.93 4.57
C ALA A 143 -15.48 19.52 4.66
N THR A 144 -14.26 19.37 4.14
CA THR A 144 -13.50 18.11 4.25
C THR A 144 -13.28 17.72 5.71
N ASN A 145 -12.88 18.66 6.56
CA ASN A 145 -12.68 18.39 7.99
C ASN A 145 -14.00 18.09 8.71
N GLY A 146 -15.06 18.85 8.40
CA GLY A 146 -16.38 18.62 8.99
C GLY A 146 -16.97 17.26 8.59
N ALA A 147 -16.68 16.77 7.39
CA ALA A 147 -17.08 15.42 6.97
C ALA A 147 -16.34 14.34 7.77
N MET A 148 -15.03 14.48 7.97
CA MET A 148 -14.26 13.54 8.79
C MET A 148 -14.73 13.52 10.25
N GLU A 149 -15.04 14.69 10.82
CA GLU A 149 -15.60 14.79 12.18
C GLU A 149 -16.96 14.09 12.30
N LYS A 150 -17.87 14.25 11.32
CA LYS A 150 -19.17 13.55 11.28
C LYS A 150 -19.03 12.03 11.19
N LEU A 151 -17.95 11.54 10.58
CA LEU A 151 -17.62 10.12 10.52
C LEU A 151 -16.88 9.61 11.77
N GLY A 152 -16.58 10.50 12.74
CA GLY A 152 -15.86 10.17 13.98
C GLY A 152 -14.34 10.25 13.87
N PHE A 153 -13.79 10.72 12.75
CA PHE A 153 -12.35 10.80 12.48
C PHE A 153 -11.80 12.20 12.82
N THR A 154 -11.71 12.50 14.12
CA THR A 154 -11.44 13.85 14.62
C THR A 154 -9.98 14.31 14.44
N ASN A 155 -9.03 13.39 14.25
CA ASN A 155 -7.62 13.71 14.02
C ASN A 155 -7.26 13.85 12.53
N THR A 156 -8.12 13.34 11.65
CA THR A 156 -7.99 13.44 10.20
C THR A 156 -8.40 14.84 9.75
N LYS A 157 -7.39 15.69 9.56
CA LYS A 157 -7.59 17.11 9.24
C LYS A 157 -6.70 17.53 8.10
N VAL A 158 -7.30 18.10 7.06
CA VAL A 158 -6.60 18.95 6.08
C VAL A 158 -6.34 20.28 6.77
N HIS A 159 -5.11 20.77 6.71
CA HIS A 159 -4.75 22.03 7.36
C HIS A 159 -4.75 23.20 6.38
N SER A 160 -4.15 23.02 5.20
CA SER A 160 -3.97 24.05 4.19
C SER A 160 -4.03 23.47 2.77
N LYS A 161 -4.12 24.36 1.78
CA LYS A 161 -3.84 24.03 0.38
C LYS A 161 -2.34 23.75 0.19
N VAL A 162 -2.02 22.87 -0.76
CA VAL A 162 -0.64 22.40 -0.99
C VAL A 162 0.23 23.57 -1.47
N PHE A 163 1.39 23.77 -0.84
CA PHE A 163 2.30 24.91 -1.07
C PHE A 163 1.66 26.29 -0.87
N ARG A 164 0.57 26.38 -0.11
CA ARG A 164 -0.16 27.62 0.21
C ARG A 164 -0.40 27.72 1.71
N GLY A 165 0.68 27.82 2.48
CA GLY A 165 0.63 27.80 3.96
C GLY A 165 -0.21 28.93 4.57
N ASP A 166 -0.36 30.04 3.85
CA ASP A 166 -1.24 31.17 4.15
C ASP A 166 -2.73 30.79 4.21
N THR A 167 -3.12 29.68 3.58
CA THR A 167 -4.51 29.17 3.60
C THR A 167 -4.82 28.28 4.80
N THR A 168 -3.89 28.16 5.77
CA THR A 168 -4.09 27.25 6.90
C THR A 168 -5.27 27.66 7.77
N ILE A 169 -6.11 26.68 8.11
CA ILE A 169 -7.17 26.83 9.13
C ILE A 169 -6.80 26.12 10.45
N HIS A 170 -5.61 25.53 10.53
CA HIS A 170 -5.07 24.90 11.74
C HIS A 170 -3.59 25.31 11.93
N PRO A 171 -3.29 26.55 12.35
CA PRO A 171 -1.92 27.07 12.38
C PRO A 171 -0.97 26.23 13.22
N GLU A 172 -1.37 25.84 14.43
CA GLU A 172 -0.50 25.05 15.32
C GLU A 172 -0.28 23.63 14.79
N ARG A 173 -1.35 22.95 14.31
CA ARG A 173 -1.19 21.63 13.68
C ARG A 173 -0.42 21.69 12.37
N SER A 174 -0.43 22.82 11.66
CA SER A 174 0.37 22.99 10.43
C SER A 174 1.86 23.06 10.72
N LYS A 175 2.24 23.73 11.82
CA LYS A 175 3.64 23.77 12.27
C LYS A 175 4.14 22.37 12.63
N GLU A 176 3.29 21.58 13.28
CA GLU A 176 3.65 20.23 13.75
C GLU A 176 3.60 19.18 12.63
N PHE A 177 2.53 19.15 11.84
CA PHE A 177 2.23 18.06 10.91
C PHE A 177 2.25 18.46 9.42
N GLY A 178 2.50 19.74 9.11
CA GLY A 178 2.46 20.24 7.74
C GLY A 178 1.04 20.23 7.16
N LEU A 179 0.89 19.66 5.96
CA LEU A 179 -0.32 19.75 5.12
C LEU A 179 -1.60 19.21 5.80
N GLY A 180 -1.44 18.20 6.66
CA GLY A 180 -2.56 17.56 7.34
C GLY A 180 -2.10 16.49 8.31
N SER A 181 -2.95 16.15 9.26
CA SER A 181 -2.71 15.10 10.25
C SER A 181 -3.76 14.00 10.16
N THR A 182 -3.44 12.82 10.65
CA THR A 182 -4.38 11.71 10.87
C THR A 182 -3.81 10.74 11.91
N THR A 183 -4.55 9.70 12.27
CA THR A 183 -4.02 8.52 12.96
C THR A 183 -4.11 7.31 12.02
N ALA A 184 -3.30 6.27 12.26
CA ALA A 184 -3.39 5.05 11.46
C ALA A 184 -4.76 4.36 11.64
N GLY A 185 -5.31 4.40 12.86
CA GLY A 185 -6.62 3.86 13.21
C GLY A 185 -7.76 4.54 12.46
N GLU A 186 -7.76 5.88 12.35
CA GLU A 186 -8.79 6.61 11.61
C GLU A 186 -8.73 6.31 10.11
N MET A 187 -7.52 6.21 9.52
CA MET A 187 -7.39 5.83 8.11
C MET A 187 -7.89 4.41 7.85
N VAL A 188 -7.61 3.44 8.73
CA VAL A 188 -8.18 2.09 8.61
C VAL A 188 -9.70 2.11 8.76
N GLY A 189 -10.24 2.90 9.69
CA GLY A 189 -11.69 3.09 9.82
C GLY A 189 -12.33 3.69 8.57
N LEU A 190 -11.68 4.67 7.95
CA LEU A 190 -12.13 5.28 6.70
C LEU A 190 -12.14 4.25 5.55
N LEU A 191 -11.10 3.42 5.46
CA LEU A 191 -11.01 2.34 4.46
C LEU A 191 -12.04 1.23 4.71
N GLU A 192 -12.36 0.92 5.96
CA GLU A 192 -13.45 -0.01 6.28
C GLU A 192 -14.81 0.54 5.83
N LEU A 193 -15.08 1.83 6.04
CA LEU A 193 -16.31 2.46 5.54
C LEU A 193 -16.35 2.50 4.00
N LEU A 194 -15.20 2.69 3.34
CA LEU A 194 -15.09 2.57 1.88
C LEU A 194 -15.44 1.15 1.43
N ASP A 195 -14.92 0.14 2.14
CA ASP A 195 -15.15 -1.26 1.81
C ASP A 195 -16.62 -1.64 1.90
N GLN A 196 -17.30 -1.13 2.94
CA GLN A 196 -18.73 -1.32 3.20
C GLN A 196 -19.64 -0.47 2.30
N GLY A 197 -19.09 0.40 1.45
CA GLY A 197 -19.88 1.32 0.61
C GLY A 197 -20.66 2.38 1.41
N LYS A 198 -20.15 2.79 2.57
CA LYS A 198 -20.80 3.75 3.48
C LYS A 198 -20.28 5.19 3.36
N LEU A 199 -19.27 5.42 2.52
CA LEU A 199 -18.71 6.76 2.34
C LEU A 199 -19.51 7.61 1.37
N ALA A 200 -20.06 7.01 0.31
CA ALA A 200 -20.92 7.62 -0.71
C ALA A 200 -21.84 6.53 -1.30
N GLY A 201 -22.73 6.89 -2.23
CA GLY A 201 -23.55 5.91 -2.96
C GLY A 201 -22.72 4.90 -3.75
N GLU A 202 -23.39 3.89 -4.34
CA GLU A 202 -22.73 2.77 -5.03
C GLU A 202 -21.75 3.24 -6.11
N GLU A 203 -22.16 4.16 -6.97
CA GLU A 203 -21.34 4.67 -8.06
C GLU A 203 -20.16 5.51 -7.56
N GLY A 204 -20.37 6.32 -6.51
CA GLY A 204 -19.29 7.05 -5.84
C GLY A 204 -18.26 6.12 -5.20
N THR A 205 -18.72 5.06 -4.54
CA THR A 205 -17.86 4.02 -3.94
C THR A 205 -17.03 3.31 -5.02
N LYS A 206 -17.65 2.89 -6.14
CA LYS A 206 -16.93 2.29 -7.27
C LYS A 206 -15.90 3.24 -7.86
N ALA A 207 -16.23 4.52 -7.99
CA ALA A 207 -15.32 5.52 -8.53
C ALA A 207 -14.12 5.78 -7.59
N MET A 208 -14.34 5.95 -6.28
CA MET A 208 -13.27 6.06 -5.29
C MET A 208 -12.32 4.86 -5.32
N ARG A 209 -12.86 3.63 -5.38
CA ARG A 209 -12.05 2.41 -5.51
C ARG A 209 -11.22 2.41 -6.79
N ARG A 210 -11.80 2.82 -7.94
CA ARG A 210 -11.06 2.93 -9.22
C ARG A 210 -9.88 3.91 -9.13
N HIS A 211 -10.07 5.07 -8.53
CA HIS A 211 -8.97 6.04 -8.34
C HIS A 211 -7.83 5.44 -7.49
N LEU A 212 -8.17 4.77 -6.39
CA LEU A 212 -7.17 4.15 -5.50
C LEU A 212 -6.44 2.96 -6.15
N ALA A 213 -7.13 2.15 -6.96
CA ALA A 213 -6.52 1.06 -7.73
C ALA A 213 -5.48 1.58 -8.73
N ALA A 214 -5.77 2.75 -9.32
CA ALA A 214 -4.92 3.40 -10.32
C ALA A 214 -3.71 4.13 -9.70
N CYS A 215 -3.55 4.20 -8.38
CA CYS A 215 -2.42 4.88 -7.76
C CYS A 215 -1.08 4.31 -8.25
N GLU A 216 -0.23 5.14 -8.86
CA GLU A 216 1.02 4.70 -9.51
C GLU A 216 2.06 4.23 -8.51
N ASP A 217 2.09 4.85 -7.32
CA ASP A 217 2.99 4.44 -6.25
C ASP A 217 2.53 3.10 -5.65
N LYS A 218 3.23 2.03 -6.01
CA LYS A 218 2.93 0.65 -5.62
C LYS A 218 3.62 0.18 -4.33
N ARG A 219 3.98 1.06 -3.40
CA ARG A 219 4.84 0.67 -2.26
C ARG A 219 4.31 -0.48 -1.38
N LEU A 220 3.00 -0.57 -1.06
CA LEU A 220 2.48 -1.72 -0.30
C LEU A 220 2.54 -3.02 -1.11
N SER A 221 2.27 -2.92 -2.41
CA SER A 221 2.20 -4.05 -3.33
C SER A 221 3.52 -4.35 -4.05
N ARG A 222 4.65 -3.74 -3.63
CA ARG A 222 5.97 -3.94 -4.25
C ARG A 222 6.34 -5.43 -4.35
N HIS A 223 5.84 -6.24 -3.43
CA HIS A 223 6.15 -7.66 -3.35
C HIS A 223 5.00 -8.58 -3.75
N PHE A 224 3.93 -8.03 -4.32
CA PHE A 224 2.73 -8.79 -4.64
C PHE A 224 2.82 -9.35 -6.06
N PRO A 225 2.18 -10.51 -6.30
CA PRO A 225 1.98 -10.97 -7.66
C PRO A 225 0.93 -10.06 -8.36
N PRO A 226 0.95 -9.95 -9.70
CA PRO A 226 0.11 -8.99 -10.44
C PRO A 226 -1.41 -9.14 -10.23
N GLU A 227 -1.87 -10.32 -9.81
CA GLU A 227 -3.28 -10.65 -9.62
C GLU A 227 -3.86 -10.04 -8.34
N ILE A 228 -3.01 -9.75 -7.34
CA ILE A 228 -3.45 -9.15 -6.08
C ILE A 228 -3.55 -7.65 -6.25
N LYS A 229 -4.80 -7.17 -6.23
CA LYS A 229 -5.10 -5.75 -6.36
C LYS A 229 -4.91 -5.06 -5.02
N VAL A 230 -4.36 -3.84 -5.09
CA VAL A 230 -4.23 -2.96 -3.94
C VAL A 230 -4.81 -1.60 -4.30
N LEU A 231 -5.79 -1.17 -3.50
CA LEU A 231 -6.38 0.16 -3.55
C LEU A 231 -5.61 1.01 -2.55
N GLN A 232 -4.86 2.02 -2.97
CA GLN A 232 -4.04 2.77 -2.02
C GLN A 232 -3.92 4.25 -2.35
N LYS A 233 -3.57 5.02 -1.32
CA LYS A 233 -3.01 6.36 -1.46
C LYS A 233 -1.72 6.43 -0.66
N THR A 234 -0.70 7.03 -1.26
CA THR A 234 0.59 7.24 -0.61
C THR A 234 0.85 8.72 -0.29
N GLY A 235 1.84 8.96 0.58
CA GLY A 235 2.40 10.28 0.82
C GLY A 235 3.90 10.21 1.06
N SER A 236 4.60 11.23 0.59
CA SER A 236 6.03 11.42 0.81
C SER A 236 6.34 12.89 1.00
N VAL A 237 7.09 13.21 2.05
CA VAL A 237 7.94 14.40 2.13
C VAL A 237 9.28 13.96 2.73
N THR A 238 10.31 14.80 2.73
CA THR A 238 11.70 14.39 3.01
C THR A 238 11.87 13.39 4.18
N ALA A 239 11.26 13.65 5.35
CA ALA A 239 11.36 12.77 6.53
C ALA A 239 10.08 11.95 6.83
N ILE A 240 9.15 11.83 5.87
CA ILE A 240 7.84 11.20 6.05
C ILE A 240 7.56 10.25 4.88
N ARG A 241 7.08 9.04 5.19
CA ARG A 241 6.50 8.11 4.21
C ARG A 241 5.20 7.57 4.79
N THR A 242 4.12 7.70 4.03
CA THR A 242 2.79 7.26 4.46
C THR A 242 2.12 6.45 3.36
N VAL A 243 1.30 5.49 3.76
CA VAL A 243 0.39 4.79 2.85
C VAL A 243 -0.79 4.24 3.63
N ALA A 244 -1.97 4.34 3.05
CA ALA A 244 -3.13 3.59 3.50
C ALA A 244 -3.83 2.97 2.30
N GLY A 245 -4.38 1.77 2.47
CA GLY A 245 -5.04 1.06 1.40
C GLY A 245 -5.77 -0.22 1.82
N ILE A 246 -6.51 -0.77 0.86
CA ILE A 246 -7.16 -2.08 0.94
C ILE A 246 -6.39 -3.04 0.04
N ILE A 247 -5.93 -4.15 0.62
CA ILE A 247 -5.41 -5.30 -0.12
C ILE A 247 -6.59 -6.23 -0.39
N GLU A 248 -6.89 -6.47 -1.66
CA GLU A 248 -7.99 -7.35 -2.06
C GLU A 248 -7.48 -8.79 -2.14
N LEU A 249 -7.94 -9.64 -1.20
CA LEU A 249 -7.55 -11.05 -1.12
C LEU A 249 -8.78 -11.96 -1.27
N PRO A 250 -8.64 -13.15 -1.86
CA PRO A 250 -9.70 -14.16 -1.86
C PRO A 250 -10.20 -14.54 -0.47
N SER A 251 -9.32 -14.55 0.53
CA SER A 251 -9.66 -14.83 1.93
C SER A 251 -10.45 -13.71 2.61
N GLY A 252 -10.47 -12.50 2.02
CA GLY A 252 -11.12 -11.30 2.55
C GLY A 252 -10.20 -10.10 2.52
N ASN A 253 -10.78 -8.92 2.30
CA ASN A 253 -10.03 -7.67 2.18
C ASN A 253 -9.31 -7.30 3.48
N VAL A 254 -8.12 -6.71 3.35
CA VAL A 254 -7.32 -6.22 4.48
C VAL A 254 -7.13 -4.71 4.35
N ALA A 255 -7.69 -3.94 5.27
CA ALA A 255 -7.40 -2.51 5.39
C ALA A 255 -6.10 -2.32 6.19
N VAL A 256 -5.20 -1.50 5.68
CA VAL A 256 -3.90 -1.22 6.30
C VAL A 256 -3.54 0.26 6.18
N CYS A 257 -2.95 0.81 7.23
CA CYS A 257 -2.30 2.12 7.22
C CYS A 257 -0.93 2.02 7.87
N VAL A 258 0.09 2.56 7.21
CA VAL A 258 1.47 2.68 7.69
C VAL A 258 1.87 4.15 7.57
N LEU A 259 2.19 4.76 8.71
CA LEU A 259 2.65 6.14 8.80
C LEU A 259 4.04 6.15 9.40
N THR A 260 4.99 6.78 8.72
CA THR A 260 6.32 7.04 9.26
C THR A 260 6.62 8.53 9.28
N HIS A 261 7.28 8.98 10.33
CA HIS A 261 7.65 10.38 10.56
C HIS A 261 9.04 10.46 11.19
N GLU A 262 9.70 11.63 11.10
CA GLU A 262 11.05 11.82 11.63
C GLU A 262 12.04 10.75 11.12
N ASN A 263 11.84 10.25 9.89
CA ASN A 263 12.73 9.25 9.30
C ASN A 263 14.16 9.79 9.22
N LYS A 264 15.14 9.00 9.70
CA LYS A 264 16.55 9.29 9.47
C LYS A 264 16.92 9.15 7.99
N ASP A 265 16.37 8.13 7.30
CA ASP A 265 16.53 8.01 5.86
C ASP A 265 15.62 9.03 5.13
N ARG A 266 16.27 10.06 4.60
CA ARG A 266 15.64 11.20 3.90
C ARG A 266 15.79 11.13 2.38
N ARG A 267 16.35 10.04 1.85
CA ARG A 267 16.64 9.89 0.42
C ARG A 267 15.36 9.66 -0.39
N TRP A 268 15.33 10.15 -1.62
CA TRP A 268 14.29 9.83 -2.62
C TRP A 268 14.79 8.68 -3.50
N ALA A 269 14.83 7.48 -2.92
CA ALA A 269 15.35 6.29 -3.55
C ALA A 269 14.42 5.11 -3.28
N ALA A 270 14.38 4.14 -4.21
CA ALA A 270 13.51 2.97 -4.10
C ALA A 270 13.84 2.10 -2.87
N ASP A 271 15.06 2.19 -2.33
CA ASP A 271 15.49 1.51 -1.10
C ASP A 271 15.26 2.36 0.17
N ASN A 272 14.48 3.45 0.10
CA ASN A 272 14.19 4.28 1.28
C ASN A 272 13.58 3.41 2.39
N ALA A 273 14.10 3.55 3.61
CA ALA A 273 13.70 2.70 4.73
C ALA A 273 12.18 2.70 5.01
N GLY A 274 11.49 3.84 4.87
CA GLY A 274 10.04 3.92 5.07
C GLY A 274 9.23 3.24 3.96
N GLU A 275 9.73 3.27 2.71
CA GLU A 275 9.12 2.56 1.58
C GLU A 275 9.31 1.04 1.72
N VAL A 276 10.51 0.63 2.12
CA VAL A 276 10.84 -0.78 2.39
C VAL A 276 10.02 -1.32 3.57
N LEU A 277 9.82 -0.53 4.62
CA LEU A 277 8.96 -0.90 5.75
C LEU A 277 7.52 -1.18 5.26
N ALA A 278 6.93 -0.26 4.51
CA ALA A 278 5.58 -0.45 3.96
C ALA A 278 5.47 -1.69 3.06
N ALA A 279 6.46 -1.91 2.17
CA ALA A 279 6.50 -3.08 1.30
C ALA A 279 6.59 -4.40 2.09
N ASN A 280 7.43 -4.43 3.13
CA ASN A 280 7.58 -5.61 3.99
C ASN A 280 6.32 -5.91 4.82
N ILE A 281 5.65 -4.87 5.34
CA ILE A 281 4.36 -5.01 6.00
C ILE A 281 3.34 -5.60 5.02
N GLY A 282 3.23 -5.04 3.80
CA GLY A 282 2.36 -5.59 2.77
C GLY A 282 2.61 -7.08 2.52
N ARG A 283 3.88 -7.47 2.33
CA ARG A 283 4.26 -8.88 2.13
C ARG A 283 3.84 -9.78 3.29
N ILE A 284 4.05 -9.35 4.53
CA ILE A 284 3.64 -10.11 5.72
C ILE A 284 2.13 -10.30 5.76
N LEU A 285 1.35 -9.27 5.40
CA LEU A 285 -0.11 -9.37 5.36
C LEU A 285 -0.58 -10.36 4.30
N LEU A 286 0.01 -10.34 3.10
CA LEU A 286 -0.29 -11.32 2.05
C LEU A 286 0.03 -12.75 2.51
N GLU A 287 1.22 -12.96 3.09
CA GLU A 287 1.63 -14.28 3.62
C GLU A 287 0.77 -14.77 4.77
N HIS A 288 0.29 -13.86 5.62
CA HIS A 288 -0.51 -14.20 6.79
C HIS A 288 -1.95 -14.52 6.42
N PHE A 289 -2.58 -13.67 5.60
CA PHE A 289 -4.01 -13.80 5.27
C PHE A 289 -4.28 -14.63 4.02
N GLN A 290 -3.27 -14.90 3.19
CA GLN A 290 -3.40 -15.74 2.01
C GLN A 290 -2.18 -16.68 1.91
N PRO A 291 -1.90 -17.56 2.88
CA PRO A 291 -0.66 -18.36 2.92
C PRO A 291 -0.41 -19.19 1.64
N ASP A 292 -1.48 -19.61 0.97
CA ASP A 292 -1.45 -20.29 -0.33
C ASP A 292 -1.17 -19.36 -1.53
N TRP A 293 -0.87 -18.08 -1.32
CA TRP A 293 -0.49 -17.18 -2.42
C TRP A 293 0.77 -17.67 -3.14
N ARG A 294 1.67 -18.38 -2.44
CA ARG A 294 2.86 -18.98 -3.04
C ARG A 294 2.56 -20.20 -3.91
N THR A 295 1.49 -20.94 -3.60
CA THR A 295 0.99 -22.03 -4.45
C THR A 295 0.13 -21.51 -5.61
N ALA A 296 -0.28 -20.23 -5.59
CA ALA A 296 -1.01 -19.58 -6.68
C ALA A 296 -0.13 -19.17 -7.88
N VAL A 297 1.21 -19.16 -7.77
CA VAL A 297 2.05 -19.18 -8.98
C VAL A 297 1.92 -20.56 -9.58
N ARG A 298 1.16 -20.69 -10.67
CA ARG A 298 1.05 -21.98 -11.36
C ARG A 298 2.45 -22.41 -11.75
N GLU A 299 2.81 -23.69 -11.57
CA GLU A 299 4.13 -24.20 -11.95
C GLU A 299 4.48 -23.84 -13.41
N ALA A 300 3.47 -23.74 -14.28
CA ALA A 300 3.60 -23.28 -15.65
C ALA A 300 4.15 -21.84 -15.79
N ASP A 301 3.83 -20.94 -14.85
CA ASP A 301 4.28 -19.54 -14.84
C ASP A 301 5.70 -19.38 -14.24
N LEU A 302 6.28 -20.47 -13.72
CA LEU A 302 7.67 -20.57 -13.26
C LEU A 302 8.61 -21.17 -14.32
N VAL A 303 8.06 -21.73 -15.40
CA VAL A 303 8.85 -22.31 -16.49
C VAL A 303 9.52 -21.21 -17.29
N LEU A 304 10.85 -21.14 -17.22
CA LEU A 304 11.64 -20.34 -18.15
C LEU A 304 11.97 -21.16 -19.40
N ARG A 305 11.75 -20.56 -20.56
CA ARG A 305 11.98 -21.15 -21.88
C ARG A 305 12.36 -20.05 -22.87
N VAL A 306 12.68 -20.43 -24.10
CA VAL A 306 13.01 -19.44 -25.14
C VAL A 306 11.87 -18.44 -25.29
N GLY A 307 12.21 -17.15 -25.24
CA GLY A 307 11.26 -16.03 -25.24
C GLY A 307 10.87 -15.51 -23.86
N SER A 308 11.21 -16.21 -22.76
CA SER A 308 11.10 -15.65 -21.42
C SER A 308 12.07 -14.47 -21.23
N GLN A 309 11.65 -13.47 -20.45
CA GLN A 309 12.46 -12.26 -20.19
C GLN A 309 12.39 -11.81 -18.72
N GLY A 310 13.34 -10.98 -18.31
CA GLY A 310 13.35 -10.26 -17.03
C GLY A 310 14.30 -10.86 -15.98
N ALA A 311 14.22 -10.33 -14.76
CA ALA A 311 15.20 -10.59 -13.69
C ALA A 311 15.36 -12.08 -13.31
N ARG A 312 14.34 -12.92 -13.54
CA ARG A 312 14.48 -14.38 -13.32
C ARG A 312 15.44 -15.00 -14.32
N VAL A 313 15.42 -14.55 -15.57
CA VAL A 313 16.36 -15.00 -16.59
C VAL A 313 17.77 -14.52 -16.26
N GLU A 314 17.94 -13.28 -15.82
CA GLU A 314 19.25 -12.76 -15.41
C GLU A 314 19.87 -13.59 -14.27
N LYS A 315 19.07 -13.93 -13.25
CA LYS A 315 19.49 -14.79 -12.15
C LYS A 315 19.87 -16.20 -12.63
N LEU A 316 19.09 -16.77 -13.55
CA LEU A 316 19.41 -18.05 -14.17
C LEU A 316 20.75 -17.97 -14.92
N GLN A 317 20.93 -16.96 -15.78
CA GLN A 317 22.16 -16.75 -16.54
C GLN A 317 23.38 -16.65 -15.62
N ARG A 318 23.27 -15.88 -14.53
CA ARG A 318 24.30 -15.78 -13.50
C ARG A 318 24.64 -17.13 -12.87
N ALA A 319 23.62 -17.87 -12.44
CA ALA A 319 23.82 -19.17 -11.82
C ALA A 319 24.39 -20.22 -12.78
N LEU A 320 24.07 -20.15 -14.08
CA LEU A 320 24.64 -21.02 -15.10
C LEU A 320 26.12 -20.70 -15.32
N ASN A 321 26.50 -19.42 -15.37
CA ASN A 321 27.91 -18.99 -15.43
C ASN A 321 28.69 -19.51 -14.21
N ASP A 322 28.09 -19.47 -13.03
CA ASP A 322 28.76 -19.91 -11.79
C ASP A 322 28.88 -21.45 -11.67
N LYS A 323 27.91 -22.21 -12.19
CA LYS A 323 27.79 -23.66 -11.94
C LYS A 323 28.35 -24.56 -13.04
N LEU A 324 28.45 -24.06 -14.27
CA LEU A 324 29.00 -24.85 -15.38
C LEU A 324 30.51 -24.67 -15.46
N VAL A 325 31.22 -25.77 -15.74
CA VAL A 325 32.67 -25.78 -15.96
C VAL A 325 32.97 -26.51 -17.27
N PRO A 326 33.55 -25.83 -18.29
CA PRO A 326 33.85 -24.39 -18.31
C PRO A 326 32.57 -23.52 -18.29
N SER A 327 32.71 -22.28 -17.81
CA SER A 327 31.62 -21.29 -17.83
C SER A 327 31.16 -21.04 -19.27
N PRO A 328 29.83 -20.96 -19.53
CA PRO A 328 29.28 -20.60 -20.83
C PRO A 328 29.39 -19.10 -21.17
N ASP A 329 29.83 -18.26 -20.24
CA ASP A 329 30.01 -16.81 -20.39
C ASP A 329 28.76 -16.10 -20.95
N LEU A 330 27.59 -16.41 -20.39
CA LEU A 330 26.32 -15.80 -20.76
C LEU A 330 26.28 -14.32 -20.38
N ASN A 331 25.73 -13.49 -21.27
CA ASN A 331 25.34 -12.13 -20.95
C ASN A 331 24.18 -12.13 -19.95
N LEU A 332 24.23 -11.23 -18.98
CA LEU A 332 23.20 -11.03 -17.96
C LEU A 332 22.18 -9.99 -18.43
N ASP A 333 21.60 -10.23 -19.60
CA ASP A 333 20.66 -9.34 -20.27
C ASP A 333 19.20 -9.61 -19.87
N GLY A 334 18.95 -10.72 -19.17
CA GLY A 334 17.60 -11.12 -18.80
C GLY A 334 16.77 -11.61 -19.98
N GLU A 335 17.38 -11.99 -21.11
CA GLU A 335 16.69 -12.54 -22.27
C GLU A 335 16.98 -14.04 -22.44
N PHE A 336 15.93 -14.87 -22.41
CA PHE A 336 16.10 -16.30 -22.56
C PHE A 336 16.14 -16.63 -24.05
N GLY A 337 17.32 -16.46 -24.65
CA GLY A 337 17.59 -16.77 -26.05
C GLY A 337 18.10 -18.20 -26.29
N PRO A 338 18.43 -18.53 -27.55
CA PRO A 338 19.01 -19.83 -27.91
C PRO A 338 20.31 -20.17 -27.16
N VAL A 339 21.13 -19.17 -26.85
CA VAL A 339 22.40 -19.35 -26.12
C VAL A 339 22.14 -19.73 -24.65
N THR A 340 21.22 -19.04 -23.98
CA THR A 340 20.77 -19.41 -22.63
C THR A 340 20.14 -20.79 -22.61
N ARG A 341 19.34 -21.14 -23.62
CA ARG A 341 18.80 -22.51 -23.77
C ARG A 341 19.88 -23.56 -23.88
N ALA A 342 20.92 -23.33 -24.69
CA ALA A 342 22.04 -24.26 -24.84
C ALA A 342 22.78 -24.47 -23.51
N ALA A 343 22.99 -23.40 -22.74
CA ALA A 343 23.59 -23.49 -21.40
C ALA A 343 22.69 -24.26 -20.41
N VAL A 344 21.37 -24.05 -20.46
CA VAL A 344 20.42 -24.84 -19.66
C VAL A 344 20.52 -26.33 -19.99
N ILE A 345 20.56 -26.70 -21.26
CA ILE A 345 20.71 -28.11 -21.68
C ILE A 345 22.04 -28.69 -21.18
N ALA A 346 23.15 -27.94 -21.32
CA ALA A 346 24.45 -28.37 -20.81
C ALA A 346 24.43 -28.62 -19.30
N TRP A 347 23.78 -27.73 -18.54
CA TRP A 347 23.61 -27.87 -17.11
C TRP A 347 22.71 -29.07 -16.75
N GLN A 348 21.57 -29.23 -17.42
CA GLN A 348 20.67 -30.38 -17.23
C GLN A 348 21.40 -31.69 -17.46
N LYS A 349 22.17 -31.78 -18.55
CA LYS A 349 23.00 -32.94 -18.87
C LYS A 349 24.04 -33.23 -17.78
N SER A 350 24.78 -32.20 -17.33
CA SER A 350 25.76 -32.35 -16.24
C SER A 350 25.11 -32.77 -14.91
N SER A 351 23.86 -32.37 -14.69
CA SER A 351 23.06 -32.64 -13.50
C SER A 351 22.19 -33.90 -13.61
N LYS A 352 22.33 -34.67 -14.71
CA LYS A 352 21.54 -35.89 -15.00
C LYS A 352 20.02 -35.67 -15.02
N LEU A 353 19.59 -34.51 -15.52
CA LEU A 353 18.19 -34.14 -15.70
C LEU A 353 17.75 -34.32 -17.16
N PRO A 354 16.44 -34.44 -17.44
CA PRO A 354 15.92 -34.38 -18.80
C PRO A 354 16.34 -33.08 -19.50
N GLU A 355 16.89 -33.21 -20.71
CA GLU A 355 17.46 -32.12 -21.52
C GLU A 355 16.37 -31.30 -22.25
N SER A 356 15.35 -30.84 -21.51
CA SER A 356 14.23 -30.07 -22.08
C SER A 356 14.67 -28.72 -22.65
N GLY A 357 15.74 -28.14 -22.10
CA GLY A 357 16.13 -26.75 -22.35
C GLY A 357 15.19 -25.73 -21.69
N GLU A 358 14.33 -26.18 -20.78
CA GLU A 358 13.43 -25.34 -19.98
C GLU A 358 13.77 -25.50 -18.49
N ILE A 359 13.59 -24.43 -17.71
CA ILE A 359 13.80 -24.46 -16.25
C ILE A 359 12.44 -24.44 -15.57
N ASN A 360 12.03 -25.59 -15.02
CA ASN A 360 10.84 -25.76 -14.19
C ASN A 360 11.18 -25.61 -12.69
N LEU A 361 10.18 -25.75 -11.82
CA LEU A 361 10.34 -25.59 -10.37
C LEU A 361 11.42 -26.53 -9.77
N ASP A 362 11.51 -27.77 -10.23
CA ASP A 362 12.51 -28.71 -9.71
C ASP A 362 13.92 -28.35 -10.16
N ALA A 363 14.08 -27.88 -11.40
CA ALA A 363 15.35 -27.32 -11.88
C ALA A 363 15.78 -26.08 -11.06
N TRP A 364 14.83 -25.21 -10.70
CA TRP A 364 15.09 -24.06 -9.81
C TRP A 364 15.58 -24.48 -8.42
N LYS A 365 15.02 -25.55 -7.83
CA LYS A 365 15.48 -26.11 -6.55
C LYS A 365 16.91 -26.63 -6.66
N LEU A 366 17.24 -27.35 -7.72
CA LEU A 366 18.57 -27.92 -7.94
C LEU A 366 19.64 -26.84 -8.21
N LEU A 367 19.25 -25.72 -8.81
CA LEU A 367 20.11 -24.54 -8.92
C LEU A 367 20.32 -23.84 -7.58
N GLY A 368 19.59 -24.20 -6.51
CA GLY A 368 19.65 -23.51 -5.22
C GLY A 368 18.94 -22.15 -5.23
N LEU A 369 18.08 -21.92 -6.23
CA LEU A 369 17.43 -20.64 -6.51
C LEU A 369 15.93 -20.66 -6.19
N ALA A 370 15.41 -21.74 -5.58
CA ALA A 370 13.99 -21.85 -5.25
C ALA A 370 13.49 -20.73 -4.31
N ALA A 371 14.35 -20.24 -3.41
CA ALA A 371 14.03 -19.08 -2.56
C ALA A 371 13.90 -17.77 -3.36
N ASP A 372 14.50 -17.70 -4.54
CA ASP A 372 14.53 -16.52 -5.42
C ASP A 372 13.40 -16.49 -6.44
N LEU A 373 12.65 -17.58 -6.59
CA LEU A 373 11.41 -17.63 -7.36
C LEU A 373 10.29 -16.78 -6.75
N TYR A 374 10.29 -16.69 -5.42
CA TYR A 374 9.26 -16.03 -4.61
C TYR A 374 9.72 -14.69 -4.04
N ARG A 375 10.96 -14.26 -4.34
CA ARG A 375 11.46 -12.94 -3.99
C ARG A 375 11.33 -12.01 -5.19
N PRO A 376 10.59 -10.90 -5.05
CA PRO A 376 10.60 -9.82 -6.04
C PRO A 376 12.04 -9.40 -6.31
N SER A 377 12.38 -9.23 -7.59
CA SER A 377 13.67 -8.64 -7.98
C SER A 377 13.85 -7.30 -7.25
N LYS A 378 15.05 -7.09 -6.71
CA LYS A 378 15.39 -5.92 -5.90
C LYS A 378 15.12 -4.61 -6.64
#